data_AF-A0A2L0HSH3-F1
#
_entry.id   AF-A0A2L0HSH3-F1
#
_cell.length_a   1.000
_cell.length_b   1.000
_cell.length_c   1.000
_cell.angle_alpha   90.00
_cell.angle_beta   90.00
_cell.angle_gamma   90.00
#
_symmetry.space_group_name_H-M   'P 1'
#
loop_
_entity.id
_entity.type
_entity.pdbx_description
1 polymer ?
#
loop_
_entity_poly.entity_id
_entity_poly.type
_entity_poly.pdbx_seq_one_letter_code
_entity_poly.pdbx_strand_id
1 'polypeptide(L)'
;MSDSTSPSAQEQQFLDAVQQALETQSFERLILSQYKGEMQQLKKMTFRLIELQQQPVLNVLYRHKTQDVTKNYPISDAMQIIAEHLACCKQGNLFASTQDVQLKRNKKKDLLTITQKTTMTKTDAHATQTHDRSKHRFVEQESLFLQHLGITDAQGQIIPSMARKWKQINKFVEIFSGALTQLSTQDQNLRVVDFGSGKGYLTFALYDYLAKQQQVPFVTGVELNEKMVQFCQHVAEASGFNQLDFFQGDVRTYQPERLDVMIALHACDVATDFAIHTGIRLNAQMIMCAPCCHKELRPQLKSPEVLKPMLHFGIHAGQQAEMLTDTIRALLLKAYGYETKVFEFVALEHTSKNKMILATKRADFVAPDTVVLAQIEALKNMYGIQKHSLELLLNNQWDQQDIGSKC
;
A
#
# COMPACT_ATOMS: atom_id res chain seq x y z
N MET A 1 27.71 12.87 -39.85
CA MET A 1 27.26 14.24 -40.18
C MET A 1 25.85 14.37 -39.65
N SER A 2 25.70 14.94 -38.46
CA SER A 2 24.41 15.18 -37.82
C SER A 2 23.78 16.40 -38.48
N ASP A 3 22.73 16.20 -39.26
CA ASP A 3 21.90 17.30 -39.74
C ASP A 3 21.40 18.09 -38.53
N SER A 4 21.96 19.29 -38.32
CA SER A 4 21.45 20.26 -37.36
C SER A 4 20.17 20.84 -37.95
N THR A 5 19.09 20.06 -37.91
CA THR A 5 17.75 20.58 -38.17
C THR A 5 17.41 21.54 -37.04
N SER A 6 17.27 22.82 -37.36
CA SER A 6 16.74 23.82 -36.42
C SER A 6 15.45 23.30 -35.78
N PRO A 7 15.24 23.50 -34.47
CA PRO A 7 14.05 23.00 -33.78
C PRO A 7 12.78 23.53 -34.46
N SER A 8 11.74 22.69 -34.54
CA SER A 8 10.44 23.14 -35.05
C SER A 8 9.86 24.22 -34.13
N ALA A 9 8.95 25.05 -34.63
CA ALA A 9 8.30 26.08 -33.81
C ALA A 9 7.62 25.47 -32.57
N GLN A 10 7.04 24.27 -32.70
CA GLN A 10 6.42 23.53 -31.60
C GLN A 10 7.45 22.95 -30.61
N GLU A 11 8.62 22.53 -31.10
CA GLU A 11 9.73 22.11 -30.24
C GLU A 11 10.29 23.27 -29.43
N GLN A 12 10.47 24.43 -30.07
CA GLN A 12 10.91 25.62 -29.37
C GLN A 12 9.91 26.02 -28.28
N GLN A 13 8.60 26.04 -28.59
CA GLN A 13 7.55 26.28 -27.61
C GLN A 13 7.57 25.29 -26.43
N PHE A 14 7.92 24.02 -26.68
CA PHE A 14 8.07 23.04 -25.61
C PHE A 14 9.28 23.33 -24.73
N LEU A 15 10.43 23.68 -25.32
CA LEU A 15 11.64 24.05 -24.58
C LEU A 15 11.43 25.33 -23.78
N ASP A 16 10.76 26.33 -24.33
CA ASP A 16 10.41 27.57 -23.64
C ASP A 16 9.51 27.28 -22.42
N ALA A 17 8.54 26.37 -22.56
CA ALA A 17 7.70 25.95 -21.44
C ALA A 17 8.48 25.20 -20.34
N VAL A 18 9.49 24.40 -20.72
CA VAL A 18 10.39 23.74 -19.76
C VAL A 18 11.24 24.78 -19.03
N GLN A 19 11.83 25.73 -19.77
CA GLN A 19 12.64 26.80 -19.20
C GLN A 19 11.81 27.64 -18.22
N GLN A 20 10.63 28.08 -18.65
CA GLN A 20 9.71 28.81 -17.79
C GLN A 20 9.36 28.02 -16.52
N ALA A 21 9.14 26.70 -16.64
CA ALA A 21 8.84 25.87 -15.48
C ALA A 21 10.02 25.76 -14.49
N LEU A 22 11.25 25.73 -14.99
CA LEU A 22 12.46 25.74 -14.17
C LEU A 22 12.64 27.10 -13.48
N GLU A 23 12.50 28.21 -14.22
CA GLU A 23 12.66 29.58 -13.70
C GLU A 23 11.59 29.94 -12.67
N THR A 24 10.34 29.54 -12.91
CA THR A 24 9.20 29.80 -12.00
C THR A 24 9.07 28.77 -10.87
N GLN A 25 10.02 27.84 -10.75
CA GLN A 25 9.98 26.74 -9.77
C GLN A 25 8.69 25.89 -9.84
N SER A 26 8.03 25.85 -10.99
CA SER A 26 6.81 25.07 -11.21
C SER A 26 7.08 23.69 -11.82
N PHE A 27 8.34 23.39 -12.18
CA PHE A 27 8.77 22.11 -12.76
C PHE A 27 8.60 20.95 -11.78
N GLU A 28 7.74 19.98 -12.13
CA GLU A 28 7.56 18.77 -11.32
C GLU A 28 8.36 17.59 -11.86
N ARG A 29 8.24 17.35 -13.17
CA ARG A 29 8.91 16.25 -13.87
C ARG A 29 8.83 16.45 -15.38
N LEU A 30 9.88 16.04 -16.09
CA LEU A 30 9.86 15.90 -17.54
C LEU A 30 10.10 14.43 -17.92
N ILE A 31 9.38 13.94 -18.92
CA ILE A 31 9.58 12.60 -19.49
C ILE A 31 9.86 12.72 -20.97
N LEU A 32 11.02 12.23 -21.39
CA LEU A 32 11.36 12.06 -22.80
C LEU A 32 11.30 10.57 -23.15
N SER A 33 10.63 10.21 -24.24
CA SER A 33 10.36 8.81 -24.58
C SER A 33 10.41 8.57 -26.08
N GLN A 34 10.47 7.28 -26.46
CA GLN A 34 10.71 6.85 -27.85
C GLN A 34 12.04 7.41 -28.38
N TYR A 35 13.11 7.16 -27.63
CA TYR A 35 14.46 7.57 -27.97
C TYR A 35 14.96 6.86 -29.25
N LYS A 36 15.66 7.61 -30.10
CA LYS A 36 16.17 7.19 -31.41
C LYS A 36 17.64 7.55 -31.64
N GLY A 37 18.36 7.98 -30.61
CA GLY A 37 19.79 8.28 -30.70
C GLY A 37 20.67 7.04 -30.51
N GLU A 38 21.95 7.28 -30.25
CA GLU A 38 23.00 6.24 -30.23
C GLU A 38 22.99 5.37 -28.97
N MET A 39 22.37 5.81 -27.87
CA MET A 39 22.28 5.02 -26.64
C MET A 39 21.42 3.76 -26.83
N GLN A 40 22.10 2.62 -26.93
CA GLN A 40 21.44 1.33 -27.16
C GLN A 40 20.44 0.98 -26.05
N GLN A 41 19.28 0.48 -26.47
CA GLN A 41 18.20 -0.01 -25.60
C GLN A 41 17.58 1.02 -24.64
N LEU A 42 17.89 2.32 -24.77
CA LEU A 42 17.25 3.37 -23.98
C LEU A 42 15.78 3.53 -24.40
N LYS A 43 14.85 3.40 -23.45
CA LYS A 43 13.41 3.50 -23.71
C LYS A 43 12.86 4.89 -23.41
N LYS A 44 13.24 5.43 -22.25
CA LYS A 44 12.78 6.72 -21.76
C LYS A 44 13.76 7.34 -20.77
N MET A 45 13.70 8.65 -20.64
CA MET A 45 14.41 9.44 -19.66
C MET A 45 13.40 10.19 -18.80
N THR A 46 13.60 10.19 -17.48
CA THR A 46 12.78 10.92 -16.53
C THR A 46 13.64 11.93 -15.80
N PHE A 47 13.26 13.21 -15.88
CA PHE A 47 13.98 14.35 -15.34
C PHE A 47 13.24 14.90 -14.13
N ARG A 48 13.95 15.17 -13.04
CA ARG A 48 13.42 15.80 -11.82
C ARG A 48 14.45 16.77 -11.26
N LEU A 49 13.97 17.84 -10.63
CA LEU A 49 14.83 18.66 -9.78
C LEU A 49 14.96 18.00 -8.41
N ILE A 50 16.19 17.87 -7.94
CA ILE A 50 16.52 17.46 -6.58
C ILE A 50 17.59 18.40 -6.03
N GLU A 51 17.83 18.36 -4.74
CA GLU A 51 18.97 19.04 -4.12
C GLU A 51 19.98 17.96 -3.73
N LEU A 52 21.26 18.24 -3.96
CA LEU A 52 22.36 17.45 -3.45
C LEU A 52 23.36 18.42 -2.83
N GLN A 53 23.74 18.18 -1.57
CA GLN A 53 24.68 19.05 -0.85
C GLN A 53 24.30 20.54 -0.90
N GLN A 54 23.01 20.85 -0.72
CA GLN A 54 22.46 22.21 -0.78
C GLN A 54 22.53 22.92 -2.14
N GLN A 55 22.72 22.16 -3.23
CA GLN A 55 22.70 22.69 -4.59
C GLN A 55 21.60 22.04 -5.41
N PRO A 56 20.75 22.81 -6.12
CA PRO A 56 19.77 22.25 -7.02
C PRO A 56 20.46 21.59 -8.21
N VAL A 57 20.08 20.35 -8.50
CA VAL A 57 20.59 19.56 -9.61
C VAL A 57 19.44 18.93 -10.38
N LEU A 58 19.64 18.76 -11.68
CA LEU A 58 18.76 18.01 -12.55
C LEU A 58 19.12 16.52 -12.45
N ASN A 59 18.27 15.75 -11.79
CA ASN A 59 18.34 14.30 -11.75
C ASN A 59 17.71 13.69 -12.99
N VAL A 60 18.43 12.80 -13.67
CA VAL A 60 17.98 12.11 -14.88
C VAL A 60 18.07 10.60 -14.69
N LEU A 61 16.92 9.94 -14.73
CA LEU A 61 16.80 8.49 -14.76
C LEU A 61 16.68 8.00 -16.20
N TYR A 62 17.73 7.35 -16.69
CA TYR A 62 17.81 6.67 -17.98
C TYR A 62 17.30 5.23 -17.82
N ARG A 63 16.13 4.93 -18.38
CA ARG A 63 15.55 3.58 -18.33
C ARG A 63 15.89 2.80 -19.59
N HIS A 64 16.79 1.84 -19.47
CA HIS A 64 17.09 0.89 -20.54
C HIS A 64 16.18 -0.34 -20.45
N LYS A 65 16.34 -1.30 -21.38
CA LYS A 65 15.56 -2.55 -21.36
C LYS A 65 15.89 -3.44 -20.16
N THR A 66 17.14 -3.44 -19.70
CA THR A 66 17.67 -4.36 -18.69
C THR A 66 18.21 -3.68 -17.44
N GLN A 67 18.40 -2.36 -17.46
CA GLN A 67 18.96 -1.60 -16.34
C GLN A 67 18.49 -0.14 -16.35
N ASP A 68 18.43 0.46 -15.16
CA ASP A 68 18.14 1.88 -14.98
C ASP A 68 19.43 2.57 -14.48
N VAL A 69 19.83 3.67 -15.13
CA VAL A 69 21.01 4.46 -14.77
C VAL A 69 20.55 5.86 -14.33
N THR A 70 21.06 6.34 -13.20
CA THR A 70 20.75 7.68 -12.69
C THR A 70 21.97 8.58 -12.79
N LYS A 71 21.82 9.78 -13.33
CA LYS A 71 22.85 10.83 -13.35
C LYS A 71 22.28 12.13 -12.79
N ASN A 72 23.14 12.91 -12.14
CA ASN A 72 22.81 14.24 -11.64
C ASN A 72 23.64 15.26 -12.41
N TYR A 73 23.00 16.35 -12.81
CA TYR A 73 23.62 17.41 -13.58
C TYR A 73 23.41 18.76 -12.88
N PRO A 74 24.37 19.69 -12.94
CA PRO A 74 24.17 21.05 -12.48
C PRO A 74 22.92 21.67 -13.12
N ILE A 75 22.19 22.49 -12.36
CA ILE A 75 21.01 23.19 -12.88
C ILE A 75 21.36 24.12 -14.05
N SER A 76 22.59 24.67 -14.08
CA SER A 76 23.12 25.48 -15.17
C SER A 76 23.10 24.75 -16.52
N ASP A 77 23.24 23.44 -16.49
CA ASP A 77 23.35 22.61 -17.69
C ASP A 77 21.99 22.02 -18.11
N ALA A 78 20.94 22.27 -17.32
CA ALA A 78 19.66 21.58 -17.43
C ALA A 78 19.03 21.74 -18.82
N MET A 79 18.96 22.97 -19.32
CA MET A 79 18.35 23.26 -20.63
C MET A 79 19.13 22.64 -21.78
N GLN A 80 20.47 22.67 -21.70
CA GLN A 80 21.32 22.04 -22.71
C GLN A 80 21.06 20.52 -22.76
N ILE A 81 21.10 19.86 -21.61
CA ILE A 81 20.90 18.41 -21.51
C ILE A 81 19.50 18.01 -21.98
N ILE A 82 18.48 18.78 -21.61
CA ILE A 82 17.11 18.52 -22.02
C ILE A 82 16.96 18.68 -23.54
N ALA A 83 17.52 19.74 -24.12
CA ALA A 83 17.46 19.98 -25.56
C ALA A 83 18.17 18.86 -26.35
N GLU A 84 19.37 18.48 -25.93
CA GLU A 84 20.15 17.38 -26.54
C GLU A 84 19.36 16.06 -26.53
N HIS A 85 18.76 15.69 -25.39
CA HIS A 85 17.98 14.45 -25.29
C HIS A 85 16.63 14.54 -26.00
N LEU A 86 16.00 15.71 -26.02
CA LEU A 86 14.73 15.94 -26.72
C LEU A 86 14.92 15.78 -28.22
N ALA A 87 16.03 16.28 -28.79
CA ALA A 87 16.37 16.13 -30.21
C ALA A 87 16.33 14.66 -30.65
N CYS A 88 16.76 13.74 -29.78
CA CYS A 88 16.74 12.30 -30.04
C CYS A 88 15.43 11.57 -29.68
N CYS A 89 14.41 12.25 -29.15
CA CYS A 89 13.14 11.63 -28.72
C CYS A 89 11.97 12.01 -29.63
N LYS A 90 10.98 11.12 -29.74
CA LYS A 90 9.73 11.45 -30.47
C LYS A 90 8.64 12.03 -29.58
N GLN A 91 8.78 11.92 -28.26
CA GLN A 91 7.76 12.41 -27.35
C GLN A 91 8.38 13.02 -26.10
N GLY A 92 7.96 14.24 -25.77
CA GLY A 92 8.24 14.94 -24.52
C GLY A 92 6.96 15.21 -23.76
N ASN A 93 6.95 14.98 -22.44
CA ASN A 93 5.84 15.35 -21.56
C ASN A 93 6.41 16.09 -20.35
N LEU A 94 6.16 17.41 -20.30
CA LEU A 94 6.43 18.26 -19.14
C LEU A 94 5.20 18.25 -18.22
N PHE A 95 5.45 17.99 -16.95
CA PHE A 95 4.48 18.18 -15.88
C PHE A 95 4.93 19.36 -15.03
N ALA A 96 4.15 20.44 -15.02
CA ALA A 96 4.34 21.60 -14.17
C ALA A 96 3.11 21.81 -13.27
N SER A 97 3.27 22.58 -12.19
CA SER A 97 2.15 22.87 -11.26
C SER A 97 1.02 23.67 -11.90
N THR A 98 1.33 24.47 -12.92
CA THR A 98 0.38 25.37 -13.61
C THR A 98 -0.15 24.78 -14.92
N GLN A 99 0.62 23.93 -15.60
CA GLN A 99 0.24 23.32 -16.88
C GLN A 99 1.01 22.03 -17.16
N ASP A 100 0.38 21.11 -17.88
CA ASP A 100 1.06 19.98 -18.51
C ASP A 100 1.24 20.26 -20.00
N VAL A 101 2.44 20.04 -20.52
CA VAL A 101 2.77 20.25 -21.94
C VAL A 101 3.24 18.93 -22.54
N GLN A 102 2.62 18.51 -23.64
CA GLN A 102 2.96 17.32 -24.39
C GLN A 102 3.40 17.69 -25.81
N LEU A 103 4.60 17.25 -26.20
CA LEU A 103 5.11 17.31 -27.57
C LEU A 103 5.17 15.89 -28.15
N LYS A 104 4.57 15.68 -29.32
CA LYS A 104 4.64 14.42 -30.08
C LYS A 104 5.09 14.70 -31.52
N ARG A 105 6.19 14.07 -31.94
CA ARG A 105 6.74 14.16 -33.29
C ARG A 105 6.20 13.06 -34.20
N ASN A 106 5.37 13.43 -35.17
CA ASN A 106 4.83 12.51 -36.17
C ASN A 106 5.53 12.70 -37.53
N LYS A 107 5.44 11.71 -38.42
CA LYS A 107 6.09 11.73 -39.76
C LYS A 107 5.72 12.95 -40.64
N LYS A 108 4.63 13.67 -40.33
CA LYS A 108 4.11 14.78 -41.14
C LYS A 108 4.21 16.16 -40.45
N LYS A 109 4.20 16.22 -39.12
CA LYS A 109 4.28 17.46 -38.31
C LYS A 109 4.45 17.12 -36.83
N ASP A 110 4.96 18.09 -36.08
CA ASP A 110 4.98 18.06 -34.62
C ASP A 110 3.64 18.55 -34.06
N LEU A 111 3.17 17.90 -33.00
CA LEU A 111 1.95 18.27 -32.29
C LEU A 111 2.29 18.63 -30.85
N LEU A 112 1.99 19.88 -30.48
CA LEU A 112 2.06 20.38 -29.12
C LEU A 112 0.64 20.41 -28.52
N THR A 113 0.49 19.95 -27.29
CA THR A 113 -0.75 20.01 -26.53
C THR A 113 -0.46 20.57 -25.15
N ILE A 114 -1.15 21.65 -24.78
CA ILE A 114 -1.01 22.30 -23.47
C ILE A 114 -2.32 22.11 -22.72
N THR A 115 -2.24 21.59 -21.49
CA THR A 115 -3.37 21.41 -20.58
C THR A 115 -3.14 22.28 -19.35
N GLN A 116 -3.95 23.32 -19.17
CA GLN A 116 -3.86 24.19 -17.99
C GLN A 116 -4.41 23.49 -16.74
N LYS A 117 -3.73 23.63 -15.61
CA LYS A 117 -4.19 23.18 -14.29
C LYS A 117 -4.72 24.36 -13.50
N THR A 118 -5.91 24.22 -12.94
CA THR A 118 -6.52 25.26 -12.09
C THR A 118 -5.69 25.38 -10.80
N THR A 119 -4.99 26.50 -10.64
CA THR A 119 -4.11 26.76 -9.49
C THR A 119 -4.96 27.29 -8.32
N MET A 120 -4.96 26.60 -7.17
CA MET A 120 -5.35 27.24 -5.91
C MET A 120 -4.19 28.12 -5.45
N THR A 121 -4.42 29.42 -5.40
CA THR A 121 -3.46 30.42 -4.90
C THR A 121 -3.14 30.17 -3.43
N LYS A 122 -1.85 29.94 -3.13
CA LYS A 122 -1.26 30.24 -1.81
C LYS A 122 -0.25 31.36 -2.02
N THR A 123 -0.60 32.54 -1.52
CA THR A 123 0.29 33.71 -1.42
C THR A 123 1.36 33.51 -0.36
N ASP A 124 2.49 34.15 -0.62
CA ASP A 124 3.81 34.07 0.01
C ASP A 124 3.86 34.05 1.54
N ALA A 125 4.69 33.14 2.05
CA ALA A 125 5.63 33.47 3.11
C ALA A 125 6.91 32.68 2.85
N HIS A 126 8.04 33.40 2.75
CA HIS A 126 9.39 32.84 2.74
C HIS A 126 9.58 31.82 3.87
N ALA A 127 9.45 30.54 3.53
CA ALA A 127 9.93 29.44 4.33
C ALA A 127 10.98 28.74 3.48
N THR A 128 12.21 28.72 3.98
CA THR A 128 13.27 27.77 3.64
C THR A 128 12.67 26.50 3.06
N GLN A 129 12.97 26.20 1.78
CA GLN A 129 12.57 24.95 1.13
C GLN A 129 13.34 23.80 1.78
N THR A 130 12.89 23.39 2.96
CA THR A 130 13.15 22.07 3.49
C THR A 130 12.60 21.05 2.50
N HIS A 131 13.47 20.18 2.04
CA HIS A 131 13.15 18.92 1.38
C HIS A 131 12.03 18.16 2.07
N ASP A 132 10.80 18.42 1.67
CA ASP A 132 9.78 17.42 1.48
C ASP A 132 8.69 18.11 0.67
N ARG A 133 8.42 17.67 -0.56
CA ARG A 133 7.01 17.69 -0.96
C ARG A 133 6.36 16.84 0.12
N SER A 134 5.73 17.46 1.11
CA SER A 134 5.04 16.76 2.18
C SER A 134 3.97 15.92 1.48
N LYS A 135 4.34 14.68 1.14
CA LYS A 135 3.38 13.62 0.87
C LYS A 135 2.42 13.75 2.01
N HIS A 136 1.12 13.86 1.75
CA HIS A 136 0.17 13.81 2.83
C HIS A 136 0.45 12.52 3.61
N ARG A 137 1.06 12.65 4.79
CA ARG A 137 1.49 11.52 5.60
C ARG A 137 0.37 11.30 6.59
N PHE A 138 -0.20 10.11 6.57
CA PHE A 138 -1.27 9.73 7.50
C PHE A 138 -0.74 9.56 8.92
N VAL A 139 0.58 9.35 9.07
CA VAL A 139 1.26 9.28 10.35
C VAL A 139 2.30 10.39 10.39
N GLU A 140 2.23 11.21 11.43
CA GLU A 140 3.21 12.27 11.69
C GLU A 140 4.52 11.65 12.17
N GLN A 141 5.65 12.13 11.65
CA GLN A 141 6.95 11.54 11.94
C GLN A 141 7.38 11.83 13.40
N GLU A 142 6.82 12.88 13.97
CA GLU A 142 7.06 13.39 15.31
C GLU A 142 6.23 12.67 16.38
N SER A 143 5.32 11.75 16.00
CA SER A 143 4.52 10.99 16.95
C SER A 143 5.40 10.16 17.90
N LEU A 144 5.24 10.38 19.21
CA LEU A 144 6.12 9.85 20.27
C LEU A 144 6.26 8.32 20.24
N PHE A 145 5.19 7.60 19.90
CA PHE A 145 5.22 6.15 19.82
C PHE A 145 6.27 5.64 18.80
N LEU A 146 6.57 6.39 17.73
CA LEU A 146 7.54 6.00 16.72
C LEU A 146 8.95 5.89 17.30
N GLN A 147 9.29 6.76 18.25
CA GLN A 147 10.58 6.72 18.94
C GLN A 147 10.68 5.49 19.83
N HIS A 148 9.64 5.22 20.63
CA HIS A 148 9.58 4.06 21.51
C HIS A 148 9.61 2.73 20.75
N LEU A 149 9.01 2.68 19.55
CA LEU A 149 9.05 1.52 18.66
C LEU A 149 10.36 1.41 17.86
N GLY A 150 11.28 2.36 18.03
CA GLY A 150 12.57 2.40 17.32
C GLY A 150 12.44 2.64 15.83
N ILE A 151 11.39 3.33 15.38
CA ILE A 151 11.21 3.78 13.99
C ILE A 151 11.97 5.10 13.76
N THR A 152 11.91 6.00 14.74
CA THR A 152 12.64 7.27 14.74
C THR A 152 13.72 7.28 15.82
N ASP A 153 14.75 8.12 15.61
CA ASP A 153 15.73 8.44 16.64
C ASP A 153 15.22 9.51 17.62
N ALA A 154 16.07 9.93 18.56
CA ALA A 154 15.72 10.94 19.56
C ALA A 154 15.49 12.35 18.98
N GLN A 155 15.88 12.58 17.72
CA GLN A 155 15.65 13.82 16.99
C GLN A 155 14.40 13.73 16.09
N GLY A 156 13.66 12.61 16.16
CA GLY A 156 12.48 12.37 15.35
C GLY A 156 12.80 11.95 13.91
N GLN A 157 14.05 11.61 13.58
CA GLN A 157 14.42 11.19 12.22
C GLN A 157 14.25 9.69 12.02
N ILE A 158 13.72 9.29 10.86
CA ILE A 158 13.52 7.88 10.53
C ILE A 158 14.87 7.16 10.49
N ILE A 159 15.00 6.11 11.29
CA ILE A 159 16.19 5.27 11.31
C ILE A 159 16.29 4.54 9.95
N PRO A 160 17.44 4.59 9.24
CA PRO A 160 17.55 4.06 7.88
C PRO A 160 17.13 2.60 7.72
N SER A 161 17.45 1.75 8.70
CA SER A 161 17.05 0.33 8.71
C SER A 161 15.53 0.12 8.85
N MET A 162 14.80 1.13 9.35
CA MET A 162 13.36 1.10 9.58
C MET A 162 12.55 1.81 8.50
N ALA A 163 13.21 2.40 7.49
CA ALA A 163 12.54 3.10 6.38
C ALA A 163 11.49 2.22 5.65
N ARG A 164 11.74 0.91 5.54
CA ARG A 164 10.77 -0.05 4.97
C ARG A 164 9.55 -0.20 5.86
N LYS A 165 9.74 -0.33 7.17
CA LYS A 165 8.65 -0.43 8.14
C LYS A 165 7.83 0.86 8.19
N TRP A 166 8.48 2.01 8.15
CA TRP A 166 7.84 3.33 8.08
C TRP A 166 6.89 3.46 6.87
N LYS A 167 7.34 3.04 5.68
CA LYS A 167 6.50 3.01 4.47
C LYS A 167 5.30 2.08 4.63
N GLN A 168 5.50 0.90 5.22
CA GLN A 168 4.43 -0.07 5.49
C GLN A 168 3.38 0.52 6.42
N ILE A 169 3.80 1.20 7.50
CA ILE A 169 2.91 1.86 8.45
C ILE A 169 2.04 2.91 7.74
N ASN A 170 2.66 3.83 6.99
CA ASN A 170 1.91 4.89 6.29
C ASN A 170 0.93 4.33 5.26
N LYS A 171 1.34 3.32 4.48
CA LYS A 171 0.45 2.71 3.50
C LYS A 171 -0.74 2.00 4.15
N PHE A 172 -0.53 1.40 5.32
CA PHE A 172 -1.60 0.74 6.07
C PHE A 172 -2.65 1.77 6.49
N VAL A 173 -2.22 2.87 7.09
CA VAL A 173 -3.14 3.93 7.53
C VAL A 173 -3.82 4.60 6.32
N GLU A 174 -3.13 4.76 5.18
CA GLU A 174 -3.75 5.22 3.93
C GLU A 174 -4.93 4.32 3.52
N ILE A 175 -4.72 3.00 3.46
CA ILE A 175 -5.78 2.05 3.09
C ILE A 175 -6.92 2.08 4.10
N PHE A 176 -6.59 2.06 5.39
CA PHE A 176 -7.57 2.13 6.46
C PHE A 176 -8.42 3.39 6.35
N SER A 177 -7.80 4.56 6.15
CA SER A 177 -8.50 5.83 6.01
C SER A 177 -9.48 5.82 4.82
N GLY A 178 -9.06 5.29 3.67
CA GLY A 178 -9.93 5.15 2.50
C GLY A 178 -11.14 4.26 2.78
N ALA A 179 -10.94 3.16 3.51
CA ALA A 179 -12.03 2.28 3.92
C ALA A 179 -12.93 2.92 4.99
N LEU A 180 -12.36 3.68 5.92
CA LEU A 180 -13.09 4.36 7.00
C LEU A 180 -14.10 5.37 6.43
N THR A 181 -13.75 6.09 5.35
CA THR A 181 -14.67 7.04 4.70
C THR A 181 -15.92 6.39 4.09
N GLN A 182 -15.89 5.07 3.86
CA GLN A 182 -17.04 4.31 3.35
C GLN A 182 -17.96 3.84 4.48
N LEU A 183 -17.48 3.87 5.73
CA LEU A 183 -18.29 3.51 6.87
C LEU A 183 -19.24 4.65 7.21
N SER A 184 -20.51 4.31 7.41
CA SER A 184 -21.55 5.24 7.83
C SER A 184 -21.49 5.46 9.34
N THR A 185 -20.34 5.84 9.89
CA THR A 185 -20.18 5.97 11.35
C THR A 185 -20.64 7.35 11.80
N GLN A 186 -21.91 7.43 12.26
CA GLN A 186 -22.39 8.55 13.06
C GLN A 186 -21.81 8.50 14.50
N ASP A 187 -21.34 7.33 14.94
CA ASP A 187 -20.72 7.11 16.24
C ASP A 187 -19.22 7.39 16.18
N GLN A 188 -18.75 8.34 17.00
CA GLN A 188 -17.33 8.68 17.12
C GLN A 188 -16.55 7.62 17.93
N ASN A 189 -17.23 6.68 18.59
CA ASN A 189 -16.60 5.65 19.41
C ASN A 189 -16.32 4.39 18.60
N LEU A 190 -15.15 4.30 17.98
CA LEU A 190 -14.74 3.14 17.20
C LEU A 190 -14.05 2.10 18.08
N ARG A 191 -14.54 0.85 18.07
CA ARG A 191 -13.87 -0.28 18.72
C ARG A 191 -13.08 -1.10 17.71
N VAL A 192 -11.76 -1.13 17.90
CA VAL A 192 -10.82 -1.80 17.01
C VAL A 192 -10.10 -2.91 17.76
N VAL A 193 -9.97 -4.08 17.12
CA VAL A 193 -9.14 -5.17 17.64
C VAL A 193 -8.16 -5.63 16.58
N ASP A 194 -6.88 -5.69 16.95
CA ASP A 194 -5.78 -6.16 16.11
C ASP A 194 -5.25 -7.50 16.63
N PHE A 195 -5.65 -8.59 15.96
CA PHE A 195 -5.26 -9.95 16.30
C PHE A 195 -3.88 -10.29 15.73
N GLY A 196 -2.96 -10.66 16.62
CA GLY A 196 -1.56 -10.90 16.27
C GLY A 196 -0.81 -9.57 16.06
N SER A 197 -0.99 -8.62 16.97
CA SER A 197 -0.46 -7.26 16.85
C SER A 197 1.07 -7.19 16.90
N GLY A 198 1.76 -8.21 17.44
CA GLY A 198 3.21 -8.22 17.58
C GLY A 198 3.71 -6.99 18.36
N LYS A 199 4.71 -6.29 17.82
CA LYS A 199 5.24 -5.02 18.37
C LYS A 199 4.27 -3.83 18.28
N GLY A 200 3.05 -4.03 17.79
CA GLY A 200 2.01 -3.01 17.76
C GLY A 200 2.18 -1.89 16.72
N TYR A 201 3.18 -1.92 15.83
CA TYR A 201 3.46 -0.82 14.89
C TYR A 201 2.23 -0.25 14.18
N LEU A 202 1.35 -1.13 13.73
CA LEU A 202 0.15 -0.76 12.98
C LEU A 202 -0.99 -0.38 13.94
N THR A 203 -1.08 -1.05 15.08
CA THR A 203 -2.00 -0.75 16.18
C THR A 203 -1.79 0.68 16.71
N PHE A 204 -0.55 1.08 17.01
CA PHE A 204 -0.20 2.43 17.47
C PHE A 204 -0.48 3.49 16.41
N ALA A 205 -0.06 3.23 15.16
CA ALA A 205 -0.25 4.17 14.07
C ALA A 205 -1.74 4.40 13.77
N LEU A 206 -2.55 3.36 13.88
CA LEU A 206 -3.99 3.44 13.71
C LEU A 206 -4.65 4.25 14.82
N TYR A 207 -4.27 4.00 16.08
CA TYR A 207 -4.75 4.77 17.21
C TYR A 207 -4.42 6.26 17.07
N ASP A 208 -3.15 6.58 16.80
CA ASP A 208 -2.68 7.97 16.60
C ASP A 208 -3.46 8.67 15.48
N TYR A 209 -3.63 7.98 14.34
CA TYR A 209 -4.40 8.49 13.23
C TYR A 209 -5.87 8.79 13.61
N LEU A 210 -6.56 7.82 14.20
CA LEU A 210 -7.96 7.96 14.59
C LEU A 210 -8.17 9.09 15.60
N ALA A 211 -7.32 9.18 16.62
CA ALA A 211 -7.37 10.25 17.61
C ALA A 211 -7.20 11.63 16.97
N LYS A 212 -6.27 11.78 16.01
CA LYS A 212 -6.07 13.03 15.26
C LYS A 212 -7.23 13.38 14.32
N GLN A 213 -7.98 12.39 13.85
CA GLN A 213 -9.25 12.59 13.12
C GLN A 213 -10.45 12.88 14.05
N GLN A 214 -10.19 13.23 15.32
CA GLN A 214 -11.21 13.54 16.33
C GLN A 214 -12.19 12.38 16.58
N GLN A 215 -11.76 11.14 16.31
CA GLN A 215 -12.47 9.95 16.77
C GLN A 215 -12.10 9.64 18.23
N VAL A 216 -12.91 8.82 18.88
CA VAL A 216 -12.66 8.27 20.21
C VAL A 216 -12.40 6.76 20.06
N PRO A 217 -11.18 6.36 19.65
CA PRO A 217 -10.90 4.97 19.34
C PRO A 217 -10.56 4.17 20.61
N PHE A 218 -11.29 3.07 20.82
CA PHE A 218 -10.89 2.02 21.77
C PHE A 218 -10.20 0.91 20.99
N VAL A 219 -8.88 0.83 21.12
CA VAL A 219 -8.06 -0.11 20.34
C VAL A 219 -7.44 -1.14 21.27
N THR A 220 -7.58 -2.42 20.92
CA THR A 220 -6.93 -3.52 21.64
C THR A 220 -6.06 -4.33 20.70
N GLY A 221 -4.75 -4.41 20.99
CA GLY A 221 -3.86 -5.39 20.37
C GLY A 221 -3.90 -6.72 21.11
N VAL A 222 -4.11 -7.83 20.41
CA VAL A 222 -4.08 -9.18 20.99
C VAL A 222 -2.79 -9.87 20.58
N GLU A 223 -2.00 -10.29 21.56
CA GLU A 223 -0.68 -10.90 21.34
C GLU A 223 -0.43 -12.05 22.33
N LEU A 224 0.19 -13.12 21.84
CA LEU A 224 0.48 -14.32 22.64
C LEU A 224 1.67 -14.11 23.58
N ASN A 225 2.67 -13.33 23.14
CA ASN A 225 3.90 -13.12 23.88
C ASN A 225 3.74 -12.04 24.96
N GLU A 226 3.72 -12.46 26.22
CA GLU A 226 3.63 -11.58 27.40
C GLU A 226 4.66 -10.43 27.38
N LYS A 227 5.92 -10.69 27.00
CA LYS A 227 6.94 -9.64 26.94
C LYS A 227 6.60 -8.57 25.89
N MET A 228 5.95 -8.98 24.81
CA MET A 228 5.51 -8.06 23.76
C MET A 228 4.30 -7.24 24.22
N VAL A 229 3.38 -7.87 24.95
CA VAL A 229 2.23 -7.18 25.57
C VAL A 229 2.71 -6.12 26.55
N GLN A 230 3.57 -6.49 27.50
CA GLN A 230 4.15 -5.56 28.48
C GLN A 230 4.91 -4.42 27.81
N PHE A 231 5.69 -4.72 26.77
CA PHE A 231 6.36 -3.70 25.96
C PHE A 231 5.36 -2.72 25.34
N CYS A 232 4.32 -3.24 24.68
CA CYS A 232 3.31 -2.40 24.03
C CYS A 232 2.49 -1.58 25.05
N GLN A 233 2.12 -2.13 26.20
CA GLN A 233 1.45 -1.38 27.27
C GLN A 233 2.32 -0.22 27.76
N HIS A 234 3.60 -0.47 28.01
CA HIS A 234 4.55 0.59 28.38
C HIS A 234 4.65 1.69 27.30
N VAL A 235 4.70 1.31 26.01
CA VAL A 235 4.72 2.30 24.92
C VAL A 235 3.42 3.09 24.83
N ALA A 236 2.27 2.46 25.07
CA ALA A 236 0.97 3.15 25.09
C ALA A 236 0.90 4.18 26.22
N GLU A 237 1.32 3.80 27.44
CA GLU A 237 1.43 4.70 28.59
C GLU A 237 2.39 5.86 28.31
N ALA A 238 3.60 5.56 27.84
CA ALA A 238 4.62 6.58 27.54
C ALA A 238 4.18 7.55 26.42
N SER A 239 3.33 7.09 25.52
CA SER A 239 2.77 7.91 24.43
C SER A 239 1.48 8.65 24.81
N GLY A 240 0.96 8.46 26.04
CA GLY A 240 -0.30 9.06 26.50
C GLY A 240 -1.54 8.48 25.82
N PHE A 241 -1.48 7.25 25.31
CA PHE A 241 -2.56 6.61 24.56
C PHE A 241 -3.52 5.88 25.50
N ASN A 242 -4.38 6.64 26.18
CA ASN A 242 -5.26 6.15 27.25
C ASN A 242 -6.34 5.14 26.83
N GLN A 243 -6.65 5.03 25.53
CA GLN A 243 -7.66 4.10 25.00
C GLN A 243 -7.02 3.05 24.07
N LEU A 244 -5.71 2.87 24.18
CA LEU A 244 -4.97 1.78 23.54
C LEU A 244 -4.49 0.81 24.62
N ASP A 245 -4.91 -0.44 24.53
CA ASP A 245 -4.48 -1.50 25.44
C ASP A 245 -4.00 -2.74 24.66
N PHE A 246 -3.32 -3.64 25.35
CA PHE A 246 -2.85 -4.90 24.81
C PHE A 246 -3.23 -6.06 25.73
N PHE A 247 -3.86 -7.07 25.14
CA PHE A 247 -4.31 -8.26 25.83
C PHE A 247 -3.38 -9.43 25.53
N GLN A 248 -2.90 -10.10 26.58
CA GLN A 248 -2.15 -11.34 26.44
C GLN A 248 -3.12 -12.50 26.15
N GLY A 249 -3.11 -12.97 24.91
CA GLY A 249 -3.90 -14.13 24.55
C GLY A 249 -3.92 -14.44 23.07
N ASP A 250 -4.72 -15.45 22.76
CA ASP A 250 -5.01 -15.90 21.41
C ASP A 250 -6.32 -15.27 20.93
N VAL A 251 -6.50 -15.16 19.61
CA VAL A 251 -7.79 -14.79 18.97
C VAL A 251 -8.96 -15.64 19.47
N ARG A 252 -8.71 -16.88 19.88
CA ARG A 252 -9.72 -17.79 20.46
C ARG A 252 -10.12 -17.44 21.89
N THR A 253 -9.25 -16.76 22.63
CA THR A 253 -9.45 -16.43 24.06
C THR A 253 -9.97 -15.02 24.28
N TYR A 254 -9.68 -14.09 23.38
CA TYR A 254 -10.16 -12.72 23.47
C TYR A 254 -11.56 -12.61 22.86
N GLN A 255 -12.57 -12.35 23.70
CA GLN A 255 -13.97 -12.25 23.29
C GLN A 255 -14.50 -10.84 23.60
N PRO A 256 -14.29 -9.87 22.69
CA PRO A 256 -14.85 -8.54 22.88
C PRO A 256 -16.37 -8.58 22.72
N GLU A 257 -17.08 -7.78 23.51
CA GLU A 257 -18.55 -7.66 23.41
C GLU A 257 -18.99 -6.93 22.13
N ARG A 258 -18.22 -5.93 21.70
CA ARG A 258 -18.46 -5.13 20.49
C ARG A 258 -17.15 -4.95 19.72
N LEU A 259 -17.25 -5.01 18.40
CA LEU A 259 -16.13 -4.86 17.46
C LEU A 259 -16.62 -4.13 16.20
N ASP A 260 -16.08 -2.94 15.91
CA ASP A 260 -16.40 -2.20 14.69
C ASP A 260 -15.38 -2.46 13.59
N VAL A 261 -14.10 -2.60 13.95
CA VAL A 261 -13.00 -2.87 13.03
C VAL A 261 -12.17 -4.05 13.53
N MET A 262 -12.08 -5.10 12.72
CA MET A 262 -11.21 -6.25 12.99
C MET A 262 -9.99 -6.21 12.09
N ILE A 263 -8.80 -6.34 12.68
CA ILE A 263 -7.52 -6.39 11.98
C ILE A 263 -6.81 -7.72 12.30
N ALA A 264 -6.21 -8.35 11.30
CA ALA A 264 -5.40 -9.55 11.46
C ALA A 264 -4.31 -9.63 10.38
N LEU A 265 -3.16 -9.02 10.63
CA LEU A 265 -2.10 -8.88 9.61
C LEU A 265 -0.97 -9.90 9.75
N HIS A 266 -0.79 -10.43 10.96
CA HIS A 266 0.19 -11.47 11.26
C HIS A 266 -0.39 -12.67 11.98
N ALA A 267 -1.71 -12.72 12.17
CA ALA A 267 -2.40 -13.94 12.54
C ALA A 267 -2.13 -15.03 11.50
N CYS A 268 -1.36 -16.06 11.87
CA CYS A 268 -0.92 -17.08 10.94
C CYS A 268 -1.98 -18.17 10.75
N ASP A 269 -2.11 -18.68 9.52
CA ASP A 269 -2.88 -19.87 9.20
C ASP A 269 -4.33 -19.78 9.68
N VAL A 270 -4.81 -20.72 10.49
CA VAL A 270 -6.20 -20.75 10.99
C VAL A 270 -6.52 -19.59 11.94
N ALA A 271 -5.53 -18.93 12.53
CA ALA A 271 -5.77 -17.77 13.38
C ALA A 271 -6.41 -16.60 12.61
N THR A 272 -6.09 -16.45 11.31
CA THR A 272 -6.79 -15.48 10.45
C THR A 272 -8.28 -15.85 10.32
N ASP A 273 -8.60 -17.13 10.21
CA ASP A 273 -9.98 -17.61 10.08
C ASP A 273 -10.80 -17.35 11.35
N PHE A 274 -10.22 -17.59 12.53
CA PHE A 274 -10.85 -17.21 13.81
C PHE A 274 -11.07 -15.70 13.95
N ALA A 275 -10.12 -14.89 13.47
CA ALA A 275 -10.25 -13.43 13.48
C ALA A 275 -11.39 -12.97 12.55
N ILE A 276 -11.42 -13.48 11.32
CA ILE A 276 -12.50 -13.22 10.35
C ILE A 276 -13.85 -13.66 10.92
N HIS A 277 -13.93 -14.87 11.49
CA HIS A 277 -15.15 -15.37 12.12
C HIS A 277 -15.62 -14.44 13.25
N THR A 278 -14.71 -13.95 14.10
CA THR A 278 -15.03 -12.99 15.16
C THR A 278 -15.57 -11.67 14.59
N GLY A 279 -14.96 -11.17 13.52
CA GLY A 279 -15.44 -9.98 12.79
C GLY A 279 -16.87 -10.16 12.27
N ILE A 280 -17.16 -11.28 11.61
CA ILE A 280 -18.49 -11.59 11.07
C ILE A 280 -19.51 -11.76 12.22
N ARG A 281 -19.19 -12.58 13.22
CA ARG A 281 -20.07 -12.87 14.37
C ARG A 281 -20.44 -11.62 15.16
N LEU A 282 -19.49 -10.70 15.34
CA LEU A 282 -19.71 -9.44 16.05
C LEU A 282 -20.15 -8.31 15.12
N ASN A 283 -20.50 -8.61 13.87
CA ASN A 283 -21.04 -7.65 12.92
C ASN A 283 -20.14 -6.45 12.64
N ALA A 284 -18.81 -6.67 12.64
CA ALA A 284 -17.82 -5.63 12.38
C ALA A 284 -18.11 -4.91 11.07
N GLN A 285 -17.95 -3.59 11.07
CA GLN A 285 -18.16 -2.74 9.90
C GLN A 285 -17.00 -2.88 8.91
N MET A 286 -15.80 -3.19 9.41
CA MET A 286 -14.61 -3.39 8.61
C MET A 286 -13.79 -4.59 9.10
N ILE A 287 -13.27 -5.35 8.15
CA ILE A 287 -12.36 -6.48 8.35
C ILE A 287 -11.13 -6.27 7.46
N MET A 288 -9.94 -6.27 8.05
CA MET A 288 -8.67 -6.12 7.34
C MET A 288 -7.70 -7.24 7.70
N CYS A 289 -7.36 -8.08 6.73
CA CYS A 289 -6.45 -9.19 6.95
C CYS A 289 -5.30 -9.16 5.95
N ALA A 290 -4.09 -9.53 6.40
CA ALA A 290 -2.97 -9.83 5.51
C ALA A 290 -2.62 -11.31 5.71
N PRO A 291 -3.27 -12.20 4.94
CA PRO A 291 -3.06 -13.63 5.07
C PRO A 291 -1.60 -13.95 4.81
N CYS A 292 -0.96 -14.63 5.76
CA CYS A 292 0.43 -14.95 5.61
C CYS A 292 0.67 -16.46 5.42
N CYS A 293 -0.01 -17.34 6.14
CA CYS A 293 0.24 -18.78 6.09
C CYS A 293 -0.98 -19.56 5.58
N HIS A 294 -0.71 -20.68 4.92
CA HIS A 294 -1.68 -21.55 4.25
C HIS A 294 -1.40 -23.03 4.56
N LYS A 295 -1.04 -23.33 5.82
CA LYS A 295 -0.70 -24.69 6.25
C LYS A 295 -1.93 -25.60 6.29
N GLU A 296 -3.13 -25.05 6.48
CA GLU A 296 -4.36 -25.85 6.42
C GLU A 296 -4.63 -26.40 5.00
N LEU A 297 -4.58 -25.52 3.99
CA LEU A 297 -5.01 -25.88 2.63
C LEU A 297 -3.92 -26.59 1.83
N ARG A 298 -2.64 -26.24 2.04
CA ARG A 298 -1.54 -26.76 1.22
C ARG A 298 -1.41 -28.29 1.24
N PRO A 299 -1.53 -29.01 2.38
CA PRO A 299 -1.48 -30.47 2.40
C PRO A 299 -2.68 -31.14 1.72
N GLN A 300 -3.82 -30.44 1.62
CA GLN A 300 -5.03 -30.94 0.99
C GLN A 300 -5.06 -30.69 -0.53
N LEU A 301 -4.21 -29.78 -1.02
CA LEU A 301 -4.24 -29.30 -2.41
C LEU A 301 -3.93 -30.43 -3.41
N LYS A 302 -4.97 -30.92 -4.08
CA LYS A 302 -4.86 -31.82 -5.24
C LYS A 302 -4.85 -30.98 -6.50
N SER A 303 -3.88 -31.23 -7.37
CA SER A 303 -3.79 -30.53 -8.65
C SER A 303 -4.77 -31.13 -9.65
N PRO A 304 -5.69 -30.34 -10.25
CA PRO A 304 -6.50 -30.78 -11.37
C PRO A 304 -5.63 -31.32 -12.51
N GLU A 305 -6.09 -32.30 -13.28
CA GLU A 305 -5.27 -32.96 -14.32
C GLU A 305 -4.58 -31.95 -15.26
N VAL A 306 -5.33 -30.97 -15.75
CA VAL A 306 -4.82 -29.94 -16.66
C VAL A 306 -3.75 -29.05 -16.02
N LEU A 307 -3.77 -28.88 -14.69
CA LEU A 307 -2.83 -28.02 -13.94
C LEU A 307 -1.66 -28.80 -13.34
N LYS A 308 -1.68 -30.14 -13.33
CA LYS A 308 -0.58 -30.96 -12.78
C LYS A 308 0.80 -30.60 -13.34
N PRO A 309 0.98 -30.37 -14.67
CA PRO A 309 2.28 -29.99 -15.23
C PRO A 309 2.83 -28.65 -14.69
N MET A 310 1.98 -27.77 -14.17
CA MET A 310 2.39 -26.50 -13.58
C MET A 310 2.54 -26.61 -12.05
N LEU A 311 1.62 -27.31 -11.40
CA LEU A 311 1.55 -27.37 -9.94
C LEU A 311 2.46 -28.45 -9.33
N HIS A 312 3.13 -29.29 -10.13
CA HIS A 312 4.17 -30.18 -9.59
C HIS A 312 5.41 -29.41 -9.09
N PHE A 313 5.62 -28.18 -9.55
CA PHE A 313 6.67 -27.31 -9.03
C PHE A 313 6.22 -26.71 -7.69
N GLY A 314 6.96 -27.01 -6.61
CA GLY A 314 6.56 -26.64 -5.24
C GLY A 314 6.31 -25.14 -5.01
N ILE A 315 6.99 -24.27 -5.77
CA ILE A 315 6.77 -22.81 -5.71
C ILE A 315 5.38 -22.45 -6.27
N HIS A 316 5.00 -23.01 -7.42
CA HIS A 316 3.69 -22.79 -8.03
C HIS A 316 2.56 -23.39 -7.16
N ALA A 317 2.77 -24.59 -6.61
CA ALA A 317 1.84 -25.18 -5.65
C ALA A 317 1.63 -24.29 -4.42
N GLY A 318 2.71 -23.72 -3.86
CA GLY A 318 2.64 -22.79 -2.74
C GLY A 318 1.85 -21.52 -3.07
N GLN A 319 2.12 -20.91 -4.23
CA GLN A 319 1.38 -19.72 -4.70
C GLN A 319 -0.09 -20.03 -4.97
N GLN A 320 -0.40 -21.20 -5.52
CA GLN A 320 -1.76 -21.65 -5.76
C GLN A 320 -2.50 -21.89 -4.44
N ALA A 321 -1.88 -22.51 -3.45
CA ALA A 321 -2.45 -22.70 -2.13
C ALA A 321 -2.76 -21.36 -1.46
N GLU A 322 -1.84 -20.39 -1.54
CA GLU A 322 -2.05 -19.03 -1.05
C GLU A 322 -3.24 -18.35 -1.74
N MET A 323 -3.26 -18.34 -3.08
CA MET A 323 -4.34 -17.73 -3.85
C MET A 323 -5.70 -18.37 -3.56
N LEU A 324 -5.74 -19.71 -3.46
CA LEU A 324 -6.96 -20.44 -3.16
C LEU A 324 -7.49 -20.12 -1.76
N THR A 325 -6.60 -20.09 -0.75
CA THR A 325 -6.96 -19.75 0.64
C THR A 325 -7.54 -18.34 0.72
N ASP A 326 -6.87 -17.37 0.13
CA ASP A 326 -7.31 -15.97 0.17
C ASP A 326 -8.64 -15.78 -0.59
N THR A 327 -8.81 -16.50 -1.70
CA THR A 327 -10.04 -16.49 -2.48
C THR A 327 -11.21 -17.05 -1.69
N ILE A 328 -11.04 -18.21 -1.02
CA ILE A 328 -12.11 -18.82 -0.23
C ILE A 328 -12.49 -17.89 0.94
N ARG A 329 -11.51 -17.31 1.66
CA ARG A 329 -11.77 -16.32 2.72
C ARG A 329 -12.54 -15.12 2.19
N ALA A 330 -12.13 -14.58 1.04
CA ALA A 330 -12.78 -13.42 0.44
C ALA A 330 -14.22 -13.71 -0.03
N LEU A 331 -14.45 -14.90 -0.59
CA LEU A 331 -15.78 -15.35 -1.00
C LEU A 331 -16.67 -15.64 0.22
N LEU A 332 -16.14 -16.21 1.31
CA LEU A 332 -16.89 -16.38 2.55
C LEU A 332 -17.32 -15.02 3.11
N LEU A 333 -16.41 -14.05 3.20
CA LEU A 333 -16.78 -12.68 3.57
C LEU A 333 -17.89 -12.10 2.66
N LYS A 334 -17.77 -12.30 1.35
CA LYS A 334 -18.76 -11.84 0.37
C LYS A 334 -20.13 -12.50 0.59
N ALA A 335 -20.13 -13.82 0.80
CA ALA A 335 -21.35 -14.57 1.07
C ALA A 335 -22.04 -14.05 2.34
N TYR A 336 -21.26 -13.70 3.37
CA TYR A 336 -21.74 -13.21 4.66
C TYR A 336 -21.88 -11.67 4.72
N GLY A 337 -22.14 -11.02 3.58
CA GLY A 337 -22.62 -9.63 3.55
C GLY A 337 -21.56 -8.55 3.52
N TYR A 338 -20.33 -8.89 3.16
CA TYR A 338 -19.26 -7.90 3.00
C TYR A 338 -18.97 -7.60 1.52
N GLU A 339 -18.65 -6.36 1.20
CA GLU A 339 -17.93 -6.01 -0.02
C GLU A 339 -16.44 -6.30 0.21
N THR A 340 -15.91 -7.30 -0.49
CA THR A 340 -14.52 -7.75 -0.30
C THR A 340 -13.61 -7.39 -1.46
N LYS A 341 -12.42 -6.88 -1.15
CA LYS A 341 -11.34 -6.55 -2.08
C LYS A 341 -10.07 -7.30 -1.69
N VAL A 342 -9.42 -7.92 -2.67
CA VAL A 342 -8.09 -8.54 -2.51
C VAL A 342 -7.12 -7.78 -3.40
N PHE A 343 -6.11 -7.16 -2.80
CA PHE A 343 -5.16 -6.30 -3.52
C PHE A 343 -3.77 -6.32 -2.90
N GLU A 344 -2.79 -5.77 -3.62
CA GLU A 344 -1.42 -5.64 -3.14
C GLU A 344 -1.29 -4.44 -2.19
N PHE A 345 -0.92 -4.72 -0.95
CA PHE A 345 -0.75 -3.77 0.14
C PHE A 345 0.52 -2.92 -0.02
N VAL A 346 1.66 -3.57 -0.28
CA VAL A 346 2.97 -2.93 -0.45
C VAL A 346 3.69 -3.58 -1.63
N ALA A 347 4.54 -2.82 -2.32
CA ALA A 347 5.27 -3.33 -3.48
C ALA A 347 6.09 -4.59 -3.14
N LEU A 348 6.20 -5.51 -4.10
CA LEU A 348 6.88 -6.81 -3.95
C LEU A 348 8.35 -6.68 -3.52
N GLU A 349 9.00 -5.55 -3.78
CA GLU A 349 10.36 -5.25 -3.29
C GLU A 349 10.43 -5.18 -1.75
N HIS A 350 9.28 -5.25 -1.06
CA HIS A 350 9.13 -5.03 0.36
C HIS A 350 8.47 -6.18 1.13
N THR A 351 8.11 -7.32 0.53
CA THR A 351 7.73 -8.57 1.22
C THR A 351 7.25 -9.60 0.20
N SER A 352 7.53 -10.89 0.43
CA SER A 352 6.96 -11.99 -0.35
C SER A 352 5.48 -12.23 -0.05
N LYS A 353 4.95 -11.63 1.03
CA LYS A 353 3.55 -11.68 1.44
C LYS A 353 2.99 -10.28 1.45
N ASN A 354 2.36 -9.90 0.35
CA ASN A 354 1.95 -8.52 0.06
C ASN A 354 0.46 -8.37 -0.22
N LYS A 355 -0.36 -9.42 -0.06
CA LYS A 355 -1.81 -9.34 -0.28
C LYS A 355 -2.53 -8.87 0.97
N MET A 356 -3.60 -8.11 0.77
CA MET A 356 -4.54 -7.70 1.80
C MET A 356 -5.96 -7.99 1.36
N ILE A 357 -6.74 -8.56 2.27
CA ILE A 357 -8.19 -8.69 2.18
C ILE A 357 -8.77 -7.54 2.98
N LEU A 358 -9.50 -6.65 2.31
CA LEU A 358 -10.33 -5.62 2.93
C LEU A 358 -11.78 -5.97 2.69
N ALA A 359 -12.58 -6.03 3.74
CA ALA A 359 -14.00 -6.29 3.69
C ALA A 359 -14.76 -5.21 4.45
N THR A 360 -15.73 -4.56 3.80
CA THR A 360 -16.63 -3.58 4.41
C THR A 360 -18.05 -4.11 4.43
N LYS A 361 -18.75 -3.95 5.55
CA LYS A 361 -20.09 -4.52 5.72
C LYS A 361 -21.11 -3.81 4.84
N ARG A 362 -21.94 -4.56 4.12
CA ARG A 362 -23.06 -4.01 3.35
C ARG A 362 -24.30 -3.86 4.24
N ALA A 363 -25.09 -2.84 3.94
CA ALA A 363 -26.33 -2.57 4.68
C ALA A 363 -27.48 -3.54 4.35
N ASP A 364 -27.40 -4.25 3.22
CA ASP A 364 -28.45 -5.09 2.65
C ASP A 364 -28.30 -6.59 2.96
N PHE A 365 -27.44 -6.96 3.91
CA PHE A 365 -27.24 -8.36 4.28
C PHE A 365 -28.43 -8.92 5.07
N VAL A 366 -29.02 -10.00 4.55
CA VAL A 366 -30.13 -10.72 5.20
C VAL A 366 -29.73 -12.17 5.52
N ALA A 367 -29.14 -12.86 4.54
CA ALA A 367 -28.72 -14.24 4.66
C ALA A 367 -27.51 -14.51 3.76
N PRO A 368 -26.74 -15.59 4.01
CA PRO A 368 -25.60 -15.95 3.17
C PRO A 368 -25.96 -16.15 1.69
N ASP A 369 -25.16 -15.57 0.79
CA ASP A 369 -25.36 -15.70 -0.66
C ASP A 369 -25.05 -17.12 -1.14
N THR A 370 -26.10 -17.87 -1.48
CA THR A 370 -25.99 -19.28 -1.92
C THR A 370 -25.23 -19.45 -3.22
N VAL A 371 -25.23 -18.46 -4.11
CA VAL A 371 -24.48 -18.52 -5.38
C VAL A 371 -22.99 -18.44 -5.10
N VAL A 372 -22.58 -17.55 -4.18
CA VAL A 372 -21.19 -17.44 -3.75
C VAL A 372 -20.74 -18.69 -2.97
N LEU A 373 -21.59 -19.24 -2.11
CA LEU A 373 -21.30 -20.52 -1.43
C LEU A 373 -21.09 -21.68 -2.43
N ALA A 374 -21.90 -21.76 -3.49
CA ALA A 374 -21.71 -22.76 -4.54
C ALA A 374 -20.37 -22.59 -5.29
N GLN A 375 -19.89 -21.36 -5.46
CA GLN A 375 -18.55 -21.10 -6.05
C GLN A 375 -17.43 -21.60 -5.15
N ILE A 376 -17.55 -21.42 -3.83
CA ILE A 376 -16.58 -21.93 -2.84
C ILE A 376 -16.52 -23.46 -2.93
N GLU A 377 -17.68 -24.13 -2.94
CA GLU A 377 -17.76 -25.58 -3.08
C GLU A 377 -17.16 -26.07 -4.40
N ALA A 378 -17.40 -25.38 -5.51
CA ALA A 378 -16.79 -25.72 -6.80
C ALA A 378 -15.25 -25.62 -6.76
N LEU A 379 -14.71 -24.57 -6.13
CA LEU A 379 -13.26 -24.42 -5.93
C LEU A 379 -12.69 -25.53 -5.04
N LYS A 380 -13.35 -25.82 -3.91
CA LYS A 380 -12.95 -26.89 -3.00
C LYS A 380 -12.93 -28.25 -3.71
N ASN A 381 -13.98 -28.58 -4.45
CA ASN A 381 -14.08 -29.81 -5.23
C ASN A 381 -13.00 -29.93 -6.30
N MET A 382 -12.73 -28.84 -7.04
CA MET A 382 -11.69 -28.82 -8.07
C MET A 382 -10.30 -29.15 -7.49
N TYR A 383 -9.98 -28.59 -6.32
CA TYR A 383 -8.67 -28.76 -5.69
C TYR A 383 -8.64 -29.85 -4.60
N GLY A 384 -9.73 -30.60 -4.40
CA GLY A 384 -9.83 -31.66 -3.40
C GLY A 384 -9.72 -31.18 -1.94
N ILE A 385 -10.12 -29.93 -1.66
CA ILE A 385 -10.10 -29.36 -0.30
C ILE A 385 -11.28 -29.93 0.48
N GLN A 386 -11.01 -30.58 1.61
CA GLN A 386 -12.01 -31.24 2.44
C GLN A 386 -12.47 -30.35 3.58
N LYS A 387 -11.55 -29.60 4.19
CA LYS A 387 -11.82 -28.71 5.32
C LYS A 387 -11.21 -27.34 5.12
N HIS A 388 -11.94 -26.33 5.56
CA HIS A 388 -11.51 -24.94 5.66
C HIS A 388 -12.01 -24.36 6.99
N SER A 389 -11.10 -23.84 7.82
CA SER A 389 -11.41 -23.45 9.20
C SER A 389 -12.52 -22.40 9.30
N LEU A 390 -12.46 -21.33 8.49
CA LEU A 390 -13.48 -20.28 8.52
C LEU A 390 -14.87 -20.80 8.19
N GLU A 391 -14.97 -21.72 7.24
CA GLU A 391 -16.25 -22.28 6.81
C GLU A 391 -16.85 -23.17 7.91
N LEU A 392 -16.03 -24.02 8.53
CA LEU A 392 -16.44 -24.83 9.68
C LEU A 392 -16.91 -23.96 10.84
N LEU A 393 -16.20 -22.86 11.13
CA LEU A 393 -16.59 -21.90 12.16
C LEU A 393 -17.95 -21.25 11.86
N LEU A 394 -18.15 -20.78 10.62
CA LEU A 394 -19.40 -20.14 10.20
C LEU A 394 -20.60 -21.11 10.22
N ASN A 395 -20.35 -22.39 9.99
CA ASN A 395 -21.38 -23.44 10.04
C ASN A 395 -21.59 -24.03 11.44
N ASN A 396 -20.89 -23.55 12.47
CA ASN A 396 -20.88 -24.14 13.81
C ASN A 396 -20.46 -25.62 13.83
N GLN A 397 -19.55 -26.00 12.94
CA GLN A 397 -19.01 -27.36 12.75
C GLN A 397 -17.54 -27.47 13.19
N TRP A 398 -17.03 -26.46 13.91
CA TRP A 398 -15.67 -26.51 14.42
C TRP A 398 -15.60 -27.41 15.66
N ASP A 399 -14.97 -28.57 15.53
CA ASP A 399 -14.60 -29.40 16.66
C ASP A 399 -13.56 -28.64 17.50
N GLN A 400 -13.82 -28.46 18.80
CA GLN A 400 -12.98 -27.69 19.75
C GLN A 400 -11.58 -28.30 20.01
N GLN A 401 -11.00 -29.01 19.04
CA GLN A 401 -9.64 -29.50 19.14
C GLN A 401 -8.67 -28.30 19.19
N ASP A 402 -7.74 -28.36 20.14
CA ASP A 402 -6.59 -27.46 20.28
C ASP A 402 -6.81 -26.03 20.80
N ILE A 403 -7.92 -25.70 21.48
CA ILE A 403 -8.03 -24.41 22.21
C ILE A 403 -6.88 -24.31 23.23
N GLY A 404 -5.96 -23.36 23.01
CA GLY A 404 -4.78 -23.15 23.88
C GLY A 404 -3.46 -23.76 23.37
N SER A 405 -3.48 -24.58 22.31
CA SER A 405 -2.27 -25.04 21.63
C SER A 405 -1.68 -23.90 20.78
N LYS A 406 -0.36 -23.67 20.85
CA LYS A 406 0.32 -22.68 19.99
C LYS A 406 0.20 -23.11 18.52
N CYS A 407 -0.22 -22.19 17.66
CA CYS A 407 -0.43 -22.39 16.22
C CYS A 407 0.89 -22.53 15.42
#